data_AF-A0A6G0XHW4-F1
#
_entry.id   AF-A0A6G0XHW4-F1
#
_cell.length_a   1.000
_cell.length_b   1.000
_cell.length_c   1.000
_cell.angle_alpha   90.00
_cell.angle_beta   90.00
_cell.angle_gamma   90.00
#
_symmetry.space_group_name_H-M   'P 1'
#
loop_
_entity.id
_entity.type
_entity.pdbx_description
1 polymer ?
#
loop_
_entity_poly.entity_id
_entity_poly.type
_entity_poly.pdbx_seq_one_letter_code
_entity_poly.pdbx_strand_id
1 'polypeptide(L)'
;MTATNKAFAYVFNTSNEDQKVARVLSSWPASACVMGPTLDALDAATRVDVSRLQERLFSACVGMQEKKFNINGEVATFLMGYLLRSYPMFKALCSTAPLVIKIENAARLAHIDVEALIAWGTLLRNHKMQPTNASEKANLNKYTEQQTDMIEVLTEQNKRLLDRIKLIEAELASSSNAAKEAVVERVVKRDAAAIHSTSNKPAKKRRGESIMPSTMWFEWFTLEPRPWSQVDHHNHQSRQRRSDMKLLVDFMRLFINGGYRLHENSAGYRDDALTLGRTAESNMILFLQGKGIRAKAGGACLKHLRELHSAGALNAHIKQFDLLFRARLIEDPSPSSTINKLQLY
;
A
#
# COMPACT_ATOMS: atom_id res chain seq x y z
N MET A 1 11.11 -0.09 -43.39
CA MET A 1 10.96 0.40 -42.00
C MET A 1 9.64 -0.13 -41.45
N THR A 2 9.69 -1.03 -40.48
CA THR A 2 8.47 -1.58 -39.86
C THR A 2 7.86 -0.52 -38.95
N ALA A 3 6.61 -0.14 -39.19
CA ALA A 3 5.92 0.84 -38.36
C ALA A 3 5.61 0.24 -36.99
N THR A 4 6.53 0.40 -36.03
CA THR A 4 6.30 0.06 -34.63
C THR A 4 5.08 0.83 -34.13
N ASN A 5 4.02 0.10 -33.80
CA ASN A 5 2.76 0.66 -33.37
C ASN A 5 2.99 1.63 -32.20
N LYS A 6 2.53 2.88 -32.33
CA LYS A 6 2.72 3.92 -31.31
C LYS A 6 2.24 3.46 -29.93
N ALA A 7 1.20 2.62 -29.85
CA ALA A 7 0.74 2.04 -28.58
C ALA A 7 1.76 1.07 -27.96
N PHE A 8 2.44 0.24 -28.77
CA PHE A 8 3.51 -0.64 -28.28
C PHE A 8 4.73 0.16 -27.82
N ALA A 9 5.18 1.13 -28.63
CA ALA A 9 6.29 2.01 -28.25
C ALA A 9 5.97 2.80 -26.97
N TYR A 10 4.72 3.25 -26.79
CA TYR A 10 4.26 3.91 -25.58
C TYR A 10 4.29 2.93 -24.39
N VAL A 11 3.69 1.74 -24.48
CA VAL A 11 3.67 0.75 -23.38
C VAL A 11 5.07 0.43 -22.86
N PHE A 12 6.07 0.24 -23.72
CA PHE A 12 7.44 -0.08 -23.28
C PHE A 12 8.27 1.13 -22.84
N ASN A 13 8.04 2.33 -23.39
CA ASN A 13 8.80 3.54 -23.02
C ASN A 13 8.14 4.43 -21.96
N THR A 14 6.87 4.19 -21.57
CA THR A 14 6.12 4.96 -20.55
C THR A 14 6.97 5.29 -19.33
N SER A 15 7.57 4.29 -18.68
CA SER A 15 8.42 4.50 -17.50
C SER A 15 9.53 5.55 -17.70
N ASN A 16 10.18 5.58 -18.87
CA ASN A 16 11.26 6.51 -19.17
C ASN A 16 10.71 7.90 -19.54
N GLU A 17 9.67 7.97 -20.36
CA GLU A 17 9.02 9.24 -20.73
C GLU A 17 8.31 9.90 -19.53
N ASP A 18 7.62 9.14 -18.70
CA ASP A 18 6.99 9.61 -17.47
C ASP A 18 8.04 10.10 -16.46
N GLN A 19 9.21 9.45 -16.37
CA GLN A 19 10.35 9.96 -15.60
C GLN A 19 10.90 11.28 -16.16
N LYS A 20 11.04 11.42 -17.49
CA LYS A 20 11.45 12.68 -18.13
C LYS A 20 10.43 13.79 -17.85
N VAL A 21 9.14 13.50 -18.00
CA VAL A 21 8.04 14.44 -17.70
C VAL A 21 8.05 14.83 -16.23
N ALA A 22 8.18 13.87 -15.30
CA ALA A 22 8.27 14.13 -13.87
C ALA A 22 9.48 15.01 -13.50
N ARG A 23 10.65 14.80 -14.15
CA ARG A 23 11.82 15.67 -14.01
C ARG A 23 11.51 17.09 -14.45
N VAL A 24 10.95 17.28 -15.66
CA VAL A 24 10.61 18.60 -16.22
C VAL A 24 9.57 19.32 -15.37
N LEU A 25 8.53 18.62 -14.91
CA LEU A 25 7.53 19.16 -13.98
C LEU A 25 8.13 19.53 -12.60
N SER A 26 9.22 18.88 -12.21
CA SER A 26 9.98 19.19 -10.99
C SER A 26 11.09 20.23 -11.22
N SER A 27 11.08 20.94 -12.37
CA SER A 27 12.08 21.92 -12.80
C SER A 27 13.49 21.37 -13.03
N TRP A 28 13.63 20.07 -13.31
CA TRP A 28 14.89 19.44 -13.73
C TRP A 28 14.94 19.20 -15.24
N PRO A 29 16.12 19.25 -15.87
CA PRO A 29 16.30 18.77 -17.24
C PRO A 29 15.81 17.32 -17.42
N ALA A 30 15.21 17.00 -18.56
CA ALA A 30 14.67 15.65 -18.83
C ALA A 30 15.72 14.51 -18.69
N SER A 31 16.98 14.82 -19.00
CA SER A 31 18.14 13.92 -18.89
C SER A 31 18.92 14.06 -17.56
N ALA A 32 18.45 14.86 -16.61
CA ALA A 32 19.14 15.06 -15.34
C ALA A 32 19.17 13.77 -14.49
N CYS A 33 20.34 13.49 -13.93
CA CYS A 33 20.43 12.54 -12.82
C CYS A 33 19.95 13.26 -11.55
N VAL A 34 18.72 12.94 -11.13
CA VAL A 34 18.14 13.51 -9.90
C VAL A 34 18.71 12.74 -8.71
N MET A 35 19.79 13.26 -8.14
CA MET A 35 20.25 12.82 -6.83
C MET A 35 19.22 13.25 -5.78
N GLY A 36 18.73 12.30 -4.99
CA GLY A 36 17.83 12.61 -3.89
C GLY A 36 18.50 13.45 -2.79
N PRO A 37 17.72 14.02 -1.86
CA PRO A 37 18.24 14.70 -0.68
C PRO A 37 18.86 13.68 0.29
N THR A 38 20.14 13.41 0.14
CA THR A 38 20.93 12.66 1.11
C THR A 38 21.05 13.43 2.42
N LEU A 39 21.07 12.72 3.54
CA LEU A 39 21.33 13.28 4.88
C LEU A 39 22.82 13.61 5.11
N ASP A 40 23.68 13.47 4.08
CA ASP A 40 25.13 13.64 4.23
C ASP A 40 25.58 15.05 4.59
N ALA A 41 24.74 16.04 4.34
CA ALA A 41 24.99 17.43 4.76
C ALA A 41 24.91 17.62 6.28
N LEU A 42 24.34 16.67 7.01
CA LEU A 42 24.19 16.71 8.47
C LEU A 42 25.41 16.07 9.14
N ASP A 43 25.82 16.62 10.28
CA ASP A 43 26.88 16.06 11.11
C ASP A 43 26.45 14.74 11.77
N ALA A 44 27.41 14.01 12.33
CA ALA A 44 27.18 12.69 12.91
C ALA A 44 26.20 12.70 14.10
N ALA A 45 26.18 13.74 14.94
CA ALA A 45 25.25 13.82 16.06
C ALA A 45 23.81 14.09 15.57
N THR A 46 23.66 15.07 14.66
CA THR A 46 22.37 15.34 14.02
C THR A 46 21.80 14.12 13.30
N ARG A 47 22.64 13.30 12.64
CA ARG A 47 22.17 12.04 12.01
C ARG A 47 21.59 11.04 13.02
N VAL A 48 22.10 10.98 14.25
CA VAL A 48 21.55 10.11 15.31
C VAL A 48 20.16 10.57 15.73
N ASP A 49 19.96 11.88 15.93
CA ASP A 49 18.63 12.41 16.27
C ASP A 49 17.65 12.27 15.10
N VAL A 50 18.10 12.46 13.84
CA VAL A 50 17.29 12.16 12.66
C VAL A 50 16.93 10.68 12.58
N SER A 51 17.83 9.77 12.97
CA SER A 51 17.52 8.33 13.02
C SER A 51 16.45 8.02 14.08
N ARG A 52 16.54 8.63 15.27
CA ARG A 52 15.51 8.54 16.31
C ARG A 52 14.16 9.07 15.83
N LEU A 53 14.14 10.19 15.10
CA LEU A 53 12.92 10.76 14.50
C LEU A 53 12.36 9.84 13.40
N GLN A 54 13.22 9.20 12.62
CA GLN A 54 12.84 8.27 11.55
C GLN A 54 12.15 7.03 12.12
N GLU A 55 12.69 6.46 13.20
CA GLU A 55 12.10 5.32 13.91
C GLU A 55 10.68 5.61 14.44
N ARG A 56 10.44 6.85 14.91
CA ARG A 56 9.12 7.32 15.35
C ARG A 56 8.16 7.53 14.17
N LEU A 57 8.61 8.24 13.13
CA LEU A 57 7.77 8.56 11.95
C LEU A 57 7.38 7.34 11.11
N PHE A 58 8.30 6.38 10.95
CA PHE A 58 8.12 5.15 10.19
C PHE A 58 7.96 3.91 11.09
N SER A 59 7.63 4.09 12.37
CA SER A 59 7.33 3.04 13.36
C SER A 59 6.36 1.96 12.85
N ALA A 60 5.39 2.34 12.02
CA ALA A 60 4.40 1.43 11.42
C ALA A 60 4.92 0.59 10.24
N CYS A 61 6.14 0.83 9.75
CA CYS A 61 6.66 0.27 8.49
C CYS A 61 8.13 -0.22 8.59
N VAL A 62 8.69 -0.29 9.80
CA VAL A 62 10.07 -0.73 10.06
C VAL A 62 10.07 -1.64 11.29
N GLY A 63 10.98 -2.61 11.36
CA GLY A 63 11.18 -3.48 12.53
C GLY A 63 10.17 -4.63 12.69
N MET A 64 9.41 -4.97 11.65
CA MET A 64 8.56 -6.17 11.60
C MET A 64 9.40 -7.44 11.40
N GLN A 65 8.99 -8.58 11.94
CA GLN A 65 9.62 -9.88 11.71
C GLN A 65 9.60 -10.29 10.22
N GLU A 66 8.43 -10.15 9.58
CA GLU A 66 8.28 -10.45 8.16
C GLU A 66 8.87 -9.32 7.30
N LYS A 67 10.09 -9.53 6.78
CA LYS A 67 10.84 -8.54 5.96
C LYS A 67 10.03 -7.88 4.83
N LYS A 68 9.02 -8.57 4.27
CA LYS A 68 8.16 -8.05 3.20
C LYS A 68 7.23 -6.89 3.62
N PHE A 69 7.04 -6.65 4.92
CA PHE A 69 6.29 -5.50 5.45
C PHE A 69 7.19 -4.33 5.89
N ASN A 70 8.51 -4.50 5.84
CA ASN A 70 9.45 -3.42 6.13
C ASN A 70 9.81 -2.63 4.89
N ILE A 71 9.92 -1.30 5.02
CA ILE A 71 10.63 -0.48 4.03
C ILE A 71 12.14 -0.73 4.17
N ASN A 72 12.87 -0.70 3.04
CA ASN A 72 14.34 -0.71 3.05
C ASN A 72 14.84 0.53 3.85
N GLY A 73 15.86 0.36 4.70
CA GLY A 73 16.47 1.44 5.46
C GLY A 73 17.01 2.58 4.59
N GLU A 74 17.52 2.29 3.39
CA GLU A 74 17.92 3.32 2.42
C GLU A 74 16.71 4.13 1.93
N VAL A 75 15.59 3.48 1.67
CA VAL A 75 14.33 4.13 1.25
C VAL A 75 13.75 4.95 2.41
N ALA A 76 13.82 4.46 3.65
CA ALA A 76 13.47 5.24 4.83
C ALA A 76 14.32 6.51 4.92
N THR A 77 15.64 6.38 4.82
CA THR A 77 16.62 7.48 4.86
C THR A 77 16.36 8.52 3.76
N PHE A 78 16.05 8.06 2.55
CA PHE A 78 15.72 8.90 1.39
C PHE A 78 14.40 9.65 1.60
N LEU A 79 13.34 8.99 2.07
CA LEU A 79 12.06 9.62 2.40
C LEU A 79 12.23 10.63 3.54
N MET A 80 13.08 10.33 4.52
CA MET A 80 13.40 11.21 5.65
C MET A 80 14.10 12.49 5.18
N GLY A 81 15.10 12.37 4.28
CA GLY A 81 15.76 13.52 3.66
C GLY A 81 14.79 14.43 2.90
N TYR A 82 13.83 13.84 2.16
CA TYR A 82 12.77 14.60 1.51
C TYR A 82 11.84 15.31 2.50
N LEU A 83 11.41 14.62 3.57
CA LEU A 83 10.54 15.19 4.59
C LEU A 83 11.22 16.35 5.32
N LEU A 84 12.46 16.19 5.79
CA LEU A 84 13.21 17.24 6.48
C LEU A 84 13.46 18.46 5.57
N ARG A 85 13.96 18.26 4.35
CA ARG A 85 14.18 19.35 3.38
C ARG A 85 12.90 20.13 3.05
N SER A 86 11.75 19.47 3.09
CA SER A 86 10.44 20.05 2.74
C SER A 86 9.68 20.63 3.94
N TYR A 87 10.00 20.17 5.16
CA TYR A 87 9.32 20.55 6.40
C TYR A 87 9.17 22.07 6.62
N PRO A 88 10.20 22.93 6.40
CA PRO A 88 10.04 24.38 6.53
C PRO A 88 8.95 24.96 5.62
N MET A 89 8.77 24.42 4.41
CA MET A 89 7.70 24.83 3.50
C MET A 89 6.33 24.32 3.95
N PHE A 90 6.23 23.08 4.42
CA PHE A 90 4.97 22.55 4.92
C PHE A 90 4.48 23.36 6.12
N LYS A 91 5.37 23.70 7.05
CA LYS A 91 5.06 24.54 8.21
C LYS A 91 4.66 25.97 7.84
N ALA A 92 5.38 26.60 6.89
CA ALA A 92 5.06 27.94 6.42
C ALA A 92 3.73 27.99 5.63
N LEU A 93 3.40 26.95 4.87
CA LEU A 93 2.16 26.86 4.09
C LEU A 93 0.94 26.61 4.98
N CYS A 94 1.03 25.67 5.92
CA CYS A 94 -0.04 25.34 6.86
C CYS A 94 0.49 24.59 8.08
N SER A 95 0.75 25.31 9.18
CA SER A 95 1.23 24.74 10.43
C SER A 95 0.28 23.71 11.05
N THR A 96 -1.03 23.81 10.76
CA THR A 96 -2.07 22.89 11.22
C THR A 96 -2.30 21.70 10.26
N ALA A 97 -1.48 21.55 9.22
CA ALA A 97 -1.61 20.42 8.30
C ALA A 97 -1.33 19.08 9.03
N PRO A 98 -2.09 18.00 8.75
CA PRO A 98 -1.91 16.71 9.42
C PRO A 98 -0.48 16.15 9.34
N LEU A 99 0.24 16.41 8.24
CA LEU A 99 1.64 16.02 8.07
C LEU A 99 2.57 16.79 9.02
N VAL A 100 2.40 18.12 9.14
CA VAL A 100 3.20 18.97 10.04
C VAL A 100 2.98 18.55 11.48
N ILE A 101 1.71 18.36 11.88
CA ILE A 101 1.33 17.87 13.21
C ILE A 101 1.97 16.50 13.49
N LYS A 102 2.02 15.58 12.50
CA LYS A 102 2.67 14.26 12.68
C LYS A 102 4.18 14.40 12.90
N ILE A 103 4.86 15.25 12.11
CA ILE A 103 6.30 15.50 12.23
C ILE A 103 6.63 16.12 13.59
N GLU A 104 5.92 17.16 14.00
CA GLU A 104 6.17 17.85 15.29
C GLU A 104 5.87 16.96 16.51
N ASN A 105 4.86 16.09 16.43
CA ASN A 105 4.60 15.11 17.50
C ASN A 105 5.71 14.06 17.58
N ALA A 106 6.20 13.54 16.45
CA ALA A 106 7.31 12.60 16.43
C ALA A 106 8.62 13.24 16.93
N ALA A 107 8.86 14.51 16.60
CA ALA A 107 10.00 15.28 17.11
C ALA A 107 9.93 15.48 18.64
N ARG A 108 8.75 15.83 19.16
CA ARG A 108 8.54 15.91 20.62
C ARG A 108 8.81 14.57 21.33
N LEU A 109 8.42 13.44 20.73
CA LEU A 109 8.71 12.10 21.25
C LEU A 109 10.18 11.67 21.10
N ALA A 110 10.94 12.31 20.20
CA ALA A 110 12.37 12.10 20.02
C ALA A 110 13.24 13.09 20.83
N HIS A 111 12.61 14.02 21.56
CA HIS A 111 13.23 15.17 22.24
C HIS A 111 13.98 16.12 21.29
N ILE A 112 13.36 16.42 20.14
CA ILE A 112 13.87 17.31 19.10
C ILE A 112 12.99 18.56 19.02
N ASP A 113 13.62 19.72 19.17
CA ASP A 113 12.95 21.01 19.05
C ASP A 113 12.61 21.38 17.61
N VAL A 114 11.60 22.22 17.44
CA VAL A 114 11.09 22.57 16.11
C VAL A 114 12.04 23.49 15.35
N GLU A 115 12.76 24.32 16.09
CA GLU A 115 13.85 25.18 15.63
C GLU A 115 14.95 24.34 14.97
N ALA A 116 15.29 23.19 15.56
CA ALA A 116 16.26 22.25 15.01
C ALA A 116 15.77 21.65 13.67
N LEU A 117 14.50 21.22 13.59
CA LEU A 117 13.90 20.75 12.33
C LEU A 117 13.95 21.81 11.22
N ILE A 118 13.68 23.07 11.55
CA ILE A 118 13.75 24.20 10.60
C ILE A 118 15.19 24.42 10.14
N ALA A 119 16.16 24.39 11.06
CA ALA A 119 17.58 24.52 10.74
C ALA A 119 18.06 23.41 9.81
N TRP A 120 17.79 22.13 10.16
CA TRP A 120 18.17 20.97 9.34
C TRP A 120 17.52 21.00 7.96
N GLY A 121 16.21 21.32 7.88
CA GLY A 121 15.50 21.42 6.60
C GLY A 121 15.99 22.55 5.70
N THR A 122 16.43 23.66 6.29
CA THR A 122 17.06 24.79 5.58
C THR A 122 18.46 24.43 5.10
N LEU A 123 19.25 23.75 5.92
CA LEU A 123 20.57 23.23 5.57
C LEU A 123 20.49 22.25 4.39
N LEU A 124 19.63 21.23 4.47
CA LEU A 124 19.41 20.23 3.40
C LEU A 124 18.88 20.81 2.09
N ARG A 125 18.27 22.00 2.14
CA ARG A 125 17.80 22.75 0.96
C ARG A 125 18.91 23.56 0.32
N ASN A 126 19.76 24.18 1.14
CA ASN A 126 20.87 25.01 0.70
C ASN A 126 22.09 24.16 0.27
N HIS A 127 22.17 22.91 0.74
CA HIS A 127 23.18 21.95 0.31
C HIS A 127 23.05 21.63 -1.18
N LYS A 128 23.95 22.19 -1.98
CA LYS A 128 24.08 21.89 -3.40
C LYS A 128 24.65 20.47 -3.55
N MET A 129 23.80 19.53 -3.98
CA MET A 129 24.29 18.23 -4.44
C MET A 129 25.20 18.43 -5.64
N GLN A 130 26.51 18.23 -5.46
CA GLN A 130 27.38 17.99 -6.61
C GLN A 130 27.04 16.61 -7.17
N PRO A 131 26.89 16.47 -8.50
CA PRO A 131 26.69 15.16 -9.10
C PRO A 131 27.96 14.32 -8.89
N THR A 132 27.84 13.21 -8.17
CA THR A 132 28.94 12.24 -7.99
C THR A 132 29.34 11.67 -9.35
N ASN A 133 30.65 11.69 -9.63
CA ASN A 133 31.13 11.54 -10.99
C ASN A 133 31.15 10.08 -11.48
N ALA A 134 30.56 9.89 -12.67
CA ALA A 134 30.91 8.92 -13.72
C ALA A 134 30.85 7.40 -13.50
N SER A 135 30.92 6.84 -12.29
CA SER A 135 31.07 5.37 -12.13
C SER A 135 29.82 4.56 -12.47
N GLU A 136 28.66 4.89 -11.90
CA GLU A 136 27.44 4.05 -12.02
C GLU A 136 26.81 4.07 -13.42
N LYS A 137 26.96 5.17 -14.16
CA LYS A 137 26.44 5.30 -15.54
C LYS A 137 27.08 4.28 -16.49
N ALA A 138 28.33 3.90 -16.27
CA ALA A 138 29.02 2.91 -17.12
C ALA A 138 28.42 1.50 -16.97
N ASN A 139 27.94 1.14 -15.78
CA ASN A 139 27.35 -0.17 -15.52
C ASN A 139 25.89 -0.25 -15.99
N LEU A 140 25.12 0.83 -15.81
CA LEU A 140 23.74 0.89 -16.32
C LEU A 140 23.72 0.83 -17.86
N ASN A 141 24.61 1.56 -18.54
CA ASN A 141 24.71 1.55 -20.00
C ASN A 141 25.00 0.14 -20.54
N LYS A 142 25.99 -0.57 -19.98
CA LYS A 142 26.30 -1.97 -20.34
C LYS A 142 25.10 -2.91 -20.17
N TYR A 143 24.34 -2.75 -19.09
CA TYR A 143 23.14 -3.56 -18.87
C TYR A 143 22.04 -3.25 -19.90
N THR A 144 21.84 -1.98 -20.28
CA THR A 144 20.88 -1.61 -21.33
C THR A 144 21.32 -2.05 -22.74
N GLU A 145 22.62 -2.03 -23.05
CA GLU A 145 23.18 -2.59 -24.28
C GLU A 145 22.89 -4.10 -24.34
N GLN A 146 23.26 -4.83 -23.29
CA GLN A 146 23.05 -6.29 -23.19
C GLN A 146 21.56 -6.70 -23.24
N GLN A 147 20.65 -5.88 -22.69
CA GLN A 147 19.21 -6.09 -22.83
C GLN A 147 18.72 -5.82 -24.27
N THR A 148 19.32 -4.86 -24.97
CA THR A 148 18.96 -4.51 -26.36
C THR A 148 19.35 -5.66 -27.30
N ASP A 149 20.57 -6.18 -27.18
CA ASP A 149 21.06 -7.34 -27.94
C ASP A 149 20.15 -8.56 -27.75
N MET A 150 19.75 -8.82 -26.50
CA MET A 150 18.84 -9.95 -26.17
C MET A 150 17.45 -9.77 -26.80
N ILE A 151 16.92 -8.54 -26.84
CA ILE A 151 15.64 -8.24 -27.50
C ILE A 151 15.74 -8.45 -29.02
N GLU A 152 16.86 -8.08 -29.64
CA GLU A 152 17.09 -8.29 -31.08
C GLU A 152 17.15 -9.79 -31.42
N VAL A 153 17.90 -10.57 -30.64
CA VAL A 153 17.95 -12.05 -30.78
C VAL A 153 16.56 -12.69 -30.63
N LEU A 154 15.79 -12.30 -29.62
CA LEU A 154 14.42 -12.79 -29.41
C LEU A 154 13.46 -12.36 -30.53
N THR A 155 13.65 -11.19 -31.12
CA THR A 155 12.86 -10.68 -32.25
C THR A 155 13.11 -11.50 -33.52
N GLU A 156 14.37 -11.79 -33.82
CA GLU A 156 14.77 -12.65 -34.95
C GLU A 156 14.32 -14.11 -34.76
N GLN A 157 14.38 -14.65 -33.53
CA GLN A 157 13.80 -15.97 -33.22
C GLN A 157 12.28 -16.00 -33.44
N ASN A 158 11.55 -15.01 -32.95
CA ASN A 158 10.10 -14.92 -33.15
C ASN A 158 9.72 -14.79 -34.64
N LYS A 159 10.50 -14.05 -35.43
CA LYS A 159 10.32 -13.95 -36.88
C LYS A 159 10.48 -15.31 -37.57
N ARG A 160 11.52 -16.08 -37.23
CA ARG A 160 11.73 -17.44 -37.74
C ARG A 160 10.62 -18.41 -37.33
N LEU A 161 10.08 -18.28 -36.11
CA LEU A 161 8.92 -19.07 -35.67
C LEU A 161 7.66 -18.72 -36.48
N LEU A 162 7.39 -17.43 -36.73
CA LEU A 162 6.28 -17.00 -37.57
C LEU A 162 6.39 -17.50 -39.01
N ASP A 163 7.58 -17.50 -39.60
CA ASP A 163 7.78 -18.01 -40.96
C ASP A 163 7.64 -19.54 -41.03
N ARG A 164 8.06 -20.27 -39.99
CA ARG A 164 7.77 -21.72 -39.84
C ARG A 164 6.27 -22.00 -39.67
N ILE A 165 5.55 -21.17 -38.91
CA ILE A 165 4.09 -21.30 -38.75
C ILE A 165 3.40 -21.12 -40.10
N LYS A 166 3.75 -20.09 -40.90
CA LYS A 166 3.18 -19.90 -42.24
C LYS A 166 3.42 -21.08 -43.18
N LEU A 167 4.59 -21.71 -43.13
CA LEU A 167 4.89 -22.91 -43.92
C LEU A 167 3.99 -24.09 -43.49
N ILE A 168 3.86 -24.32 -42.18
CA ILE A 168 2.99 -25.37 -41.63
C ILE A 168 1.51 -25.07 -41.94
N GLU A 169 1.07 -23.81 -41.89
CA GLU A 169 -0.28 -23.39 -42.26
C GLU A 169 -0.56 -23.61 -43.75
N ALA A 170 0.41 -23.35 -44.63
CA ALA A 170 0.30 -23.63 -46.06
C ALA A 170 0.25 -25.14 -46.36
N GLU A 171 1.02 -25.94 -45.63
CA GLU A 171 1.04 -27.40 -45.73
C GLU A 171 -0.23 -28.05 -45.15
N LEU A 172 -0.80 -27.49 -44.07
CA LEU A 172 -2.14 -27.85 -43.59
C LEU A 172 -3.23 -27.41 -44.57
N ALA A 173 -3.11 -26.27 -45.24
CA ALA A 173 -4.09 -25.80 -46.21
C ALA A 173 -4.13 -26.70 -47.46
N SER A 174 -2.97 -27.14 -47.98
CA SER A 174 -2.91 -28.09 -49.09
C SER A 174 -3.43 -29.48 -48.68
N SER A 175 -3.06 -29.98 -47.49
CA SER A 175 -3.59 -31.23 -46.93
C SER A 175 -5.11 -31.16 -46.69
N SER A 176 -5.63 -30.02 -46.20
CA SER A 176 -7.07 -29.80 -45.99
C SER A 176 -7.85 -29.77 -47.30
N ASN A 177 -7.27 -29.29 -48.40
CA ASN A 177 -7.94 -29.30 -49.70
C ASN A 177 -8.03 -30.72 -50.27
N ALA A 178 -6.97 -31.53 -50.16
CA ALA A 178 -7.02 -32.96 -50.50
C ALA A 178 -8.05 -33.73 -49.65
N ALA A 179 -8.19 -33.39 -48.36
CA ALA A 179 -9.21 -33.97 -47.49
C ALA A 179 -10.65 -33.49 -47.84
N LYS A 180 -10.82 -32.30 -48.41
CA LYS A 180 -12.14 -31.78 -48.82
C LYS A 180 -12.66 -32.43 -50.09
N GLU A 181 -11.81 -32.72 -51.07
CA GLU A 181 -12.22 -33.49 -52.26
C GLU A 181 -12.71 -34.90 -51.90
N ALA A 182 -12.14 -35.52 -50.86
CA ALA A 182 -12.61 -36.81 -50.32
C ALA A 182 -13.92 -36.73 -49.50
N VAL A 183 -14.37 -35.53 -49.11
CA VAL A 183 -15.56 -35.33 -48.25
C VAL A 183 -16.74 -34.71 -49.00
N VAL A 184 -16.53 -34.01 -50.12
CA VAL A 184 -17.61 -33.39 -50.92
C VAL A 184 -18.63 -34.39 -51.50
N GLU A 185 -18.31 -35.68 -51.58
CA GLU A 185 -19.28 -36.72 -51.95
C GLU A 185 -20.32 -37.04 -50.85
N ARG A 186 -20.12 -36.55 -49.61
CA ARG A 186 -21.05 -36.78 -48.49
C ARG A 186 -21.41 -35.49 -47.75
N VAL A 187 -22.70 -35.37 -47.44
CA VAL A 187 -23.32 -34.27 -46.66
C VAL A 187 -23.57 -32.96 -47.44
N VAL A 188 -24.28 -33.08 -48.57
CA VAL A 188 -25.33 -32.10 -48.88
C VAL A 188 -26.49 -32.35 -47.93
N LYS A 189 -26.59 -31.58 -46.83
CA LYS A 189 -27.84 -31.32 -46.08
C LYS A 189 -27.69 -30.26 -44.98
N ARG A 190 -28.38 -29.13 -45.20
CA ARG A 190 -29.01 -28.20 -44.23
C ARG A 190 -28.16 -27.10 -43.58
N ASP A 191 -28.23 -25.95 -44.24
CA ASP A 191 -28.67 -24.63 -43.73
C ASP A 191 -29.53 -24.63 -42.44
N ALA A 192 -29.77 -23.53 -41.70
CA ALA A 192 -29.07 -22.24 -41.43
C ALA A 192 -29.96 -21.45 -40.43
N ALA A 193 -29.43 -20.71 -39.45
CA ALA A 193 -30.21 -19.72 -38.66
C ALA A 193 -29.37 -18.75 -37.79
N ALA A 194 -29.95 -17.58 -37.50
CA ALA A 194 -29.35 -16.41 -36.80
C ALA A 194 -30.41 -15.69 -35.92
N ILE A 195 -30.15 -14.68 -35.06
CA ILE A 195 -28.93 -13.89 -34.78
C ILE A 195 -28.94 -13.30 -33.33
N HIS A 196 -27.89 -12.56 -32.95
CA HIS A 196 -27.67 -11.64 -31.81
C HIS A 196 -28.71 -11.37 -30.70
N SER A 197 -28.19 -11.11 -29.48
CA SER A 197 -28.39 -9.81 -28.80
C SER A 197 -27.24 -9.48 -27.83
N THR A 198 -26.94 -8.19 -27.64
CA THR A 198 -25.81 -7.67 -26.83
C THR A 198 -26.32 -6.78 -25.68
N SER A 199 -25.58 -6.72 -24.56
CA SER A 199 -25.85 -5.79 -23.46
C SER A 199 -24.57 -5.30 -22.78
N ASN A 200 -24.12 -4.10 -23.16
CA ASN A 200 -23.04 -3.39 -22.46
C ASN A 200 -23.53 -2.83 -21.12
N LYS A 201 -22.72 -2.97 -20.06
CA LYS A 201 -22.88 -2.21 -18.81
C LYS A 201 -21.60 -1.41 -18.52
N PRO A 202 -21.69 -0.11 -18.18
CA PRO A 202 -20.50 0.74 -18.01
C PRO A 202 -19.73 0.40 -16.72
N ALA A 203 -18.41 0.49 -16.79
CA ALA A 203 -17.52 0.22 -15.67
C ALA A 203 -17.74 1.23 -14.52
N LYS A 204 -17.88 0.72 -13.28
CA LYS A 204 -18.02 1.56 -12.09
C LYS A 204 -16.72 2.33 -11.83
N LYS A 205 -16.85 3.64 -11.60
CA LYS A 205 -15.77 4.53 -11.15
C LYS A 205 -15.01 3.90 -9.98
N ARG A 206 -13.68 3.82 -10.07
CA ARG A 206 -12.79 3.40 -8.97
C ARG A 206 -13.05 4.29 -7.75
N ARG A 207 -13.67 3.72 -6.71
CA ARG A 207 -13.69 4.34 -5.37
C ARG A 207 -12.28 4.21 -4.78
N GLY A 208 -11.90 5.15 -3.91
CA GLY A 208 -10.65 5.08 -3.17
C GLY A 208 -10.50 3.74 -2.44
N GLU A 209 -9.26 3.29 -2.31
CA GLU A 209 -8.94 1.97 -1.76
C GLU A 209 -9.54 1.80 -0.37
N SER A 210 -10.26 0.69 -0.17
CA SER A 210 -10.98 0.49 1.08
C SER A 210 -10.02 0.09 2.18
N ILE A 211 -9.96 0.87 3.25
CA ILE A 211 -9.23 0.49 4.47
C ILE A 211 -9.84 -0.81 5.02
N MET A 212 -8.98 -1.80 5.30
CA MET A 212 -9.38 -3.09 5.87
C MET A 212 -9.46 -3.01 7.41
N PRO A 213 -10.28 -3.87 8.06
CA PRO A 213 -10.36 -3.97 9.52
C PRO A 213 -8.99 -4.14 10.20
N SER A 214 -8.15 -5.07 9.75
CA SER A 214 -6.81 -5.29 10.30
C SER A 214 -5.88 -4.08 10.13
N THR A 215 -6.07 -3.25 9.10
CA THR A 215 -5.34 -1.98 8.95
C THR A 215 -5.72 -0.99 10.04
N MET A 216 -7.02 -0.86 10.34
CA MET A 216 -7.50 -0.01 11.45
C MET A 216 -7.10 -0.54 12.83
N TRP A 217 -7.09 -1.86 13.01
CA TRP A 217 -6.54 -2.50 14.20
C TRP A 217 -5.05 -2.19 14.38
N PHE A 218 -4.25 -2.38 13.33
CA PHE A 218 -2.83 -2.11 13.37
C PHE A 218 -2.55 -0.61 13.62
N GLU A 219 -3.22 0.30 12.90
CA GLU A 219 -3.12 1.74 13.16
C GLU A 219 -3.50 2.13 14.59
N TRP A 220 -4.55 1.51 15.16
CA TRP A 220 -4.95 1.77 16.55
C TRP A 220 -3.79 1.51 17.51
N PHE A 221 -3.14 0.36 17.39
CA PHE A 221 -2.09 -0.06 18.31
C PHE A 221 -0.68 0.47 17.99
N THR A 222 -0.33 0.74 16.73
CA THR A 222 1.06 1.07 16.34
C THR A 222 1.28 2.52 15.93
N LEU A 223 0.25 3.31 15.61
CA LEU A 223 0.43 4.70 15.19
C LEU A 223 0.98 5.57 16.33
N GLU A 224 1.93 6.44 15.99
CA GLU A 224 2.45 7.48 16.89
C GLU A 224 2.05 8.89 16.38
N PRO A 225 1.54 9.77 17.25
CA PRO A 225 1.03 9.49 18.61
C PRO A 225 -0.23 8.60 18.56
N ARG A 226 -0.47 7.81 19.62
CA ARG A 226 -1.57 6.84 19.71
C ARG A 226 -2.93 7.51 19.48
N PRO A 227 -3.89 6.93 18.74
CA PRO A 227 -5.18 7.57 18.48
C PRO A 227 -5.98 7.97 19.73
N TRP A 228 -5.78 7.26 20.85
CA TRP A 228 -6.38 7.59 22.15
C TRP A 228 -5.63 8.64 22.97
N SER A 229 -4.39 8.98 22.63
CA SER A 229 -3.58 9.98 23.33
C SER A 229 -3.63 11.37 22.67
N GLN A 230 -4.28 11.49 21.51
CA GLN A 230 -4.31 12.75 20.76
C GLN A 230 -5.40 13.70 21.29
N VAL A 231 -4.97 14.85 21.81
CA VAL A 231 -5.86 15.98 22.12
C VAL A 231 -6.57 16.46 20.84
N ASP A 232 -7.83 16.86 20.99
CA ASP A 232 -8.72 17.18 19.87
C ASP A 232 -8.45 18.56 19.24
N HIS A 233 -7.39 18.66 18.45
CA HIS A 233 -7.11 19.83 17.64
C HIS A 233 -8.04 19.90 16.40
N HIS A 234 -9.17 20.59 16.58
CA HIS A 234 -9.97 21.29 15.54
C HIS A 234 -10.15 20.62 14.16
N ASN A 235 -10.46 19.32 14.10
CA ASN A 235 -10.96 18.69 12.88
C ASN A 235 -12.07 17.67 13.17
N HIS A 236 -13.29 17.96 12.72
CA HIS A 236 -14.44 17.07 12.91
C HIS A 236 -14.28 15.73 12.17
N GLN A 237 -13.57 15.72 11.03
CA GLN A 237 -13.40 14.52 10.21
C GLN A 237 -12.40 13.53 10.85
N SER A 238 -11.40 14.02 11.58
CA SER A 238 -10.50 13.15 12.37
C SER A 238 -11.20 12.57 13.60
N ARG A 239 -12.06 13.34 14.28
CA ARG A 239 -12.92 12.83 15.38
C ARG A 239 -13.81 11.68 14.93
N GLN A 240 -14.51 11.83 13.80
CA GLN A 240 -15.36 10.77 13.25
C GLN A 240 -14.54 9.52 12.91
N ARG A 241 -13.40 9.67 12.21
CA ARG A 241 -12.49 8.55 11.90
C ARG A 241 -12.02 7.82 13.16
N ARG A 242 -11.63 8.55 14.22
CA ARG A 242 -11.22 7.94 15.50
C ARG A 242 -12.37 7.20 16.18
N SER A 243 -13.59 7.76 16.18
CA SER A 243 -14.77 7.11 16.75
C SER A 243 -15.12 5.81 16.03
N ASP A 244 -15.12 5.83 14.69
CA ASP A 244 -15.37 4.65 13.87
C ASP A 244 -14.26 3.60 14.01
N MET A 245 -12.99 4.02 14.07
CA MET A 245 -11.85 3.14 14.32
C MET A 245 -11.91 2.51 15.72
N LYS A 246 -12.17 3.29 16.77
CA LYS A 246 -12.36 2.81 18.15
C LYS A 246 -13.44 1.72 18.19
N LEU A 247 -14.63 2.03 17.66
CA LEU A 247 -15.76 1.11 17.69
C LEU A 247 -15.52 -0.15 16.85
N LEU A 248 -14.82 -0.04 15.71
CA LEU A 248 -14.46 -1.23 14.93
C LEU A 248 -13.46 -2.11 15.68
N VAL A 249 -12.46 -1.54 16.35
CA VAL A 249 -11.53 -2.28 17.21
C VAL A 249 -12.26 -2.95 18.36
N ASP A 250 -13.20 -2.27 19.02
CA ASP A 250 -14.03 -2.88 20.07
C ASP A 250 -14.86 -4.07 19.57
N PHE A 251 -15.43 -4.00 18.36
CA PHE A 251 -16.07 -5.17 17.77
C PHE A 251 -15.07 -6.27 17.38
N MET A 252 -13.90 -5.92 16.85
CA MET A 252 -12.86 -6.90 16.49
C MET A 252 -12.35 -7.67 17.72
N ARG A 253 -12.24 -7.02 18.88
CA ARG A 253 -11.89 -7.64 20.17
C ARG A 253 -12.80 -8.83 20.53
N LEU A 254 -14.09 -8.75 20.18
CA LEU A 254 -15.08 -9.81 20.44
C LEU A 254 -14.81 -11.10 19.67
N PHE A 255 -14.03 -11.05 18.58
CA PHE A 255 -13.74 -12.19 17.70
C PHE A 255 -12.37 -12.81 17.95
N ILE A 256 -11.73 -12.46 19.08
CA ILE A 256 -10.46 -13.06 19.52
C ILE A 256 -10.76 -14.17 20.53
N ASN A 257 -10.58 -15.42 20.09
CA ASN A 257 -10.88 -16.59 20.89
C ASN A 257 -9.82 -16.79 21.99
N GLY A 258 -10.27 -17.04 23.23
CA GLY A 258 -9.38 -17.39 24.36
C GLY A 258 -8.67 -16.21 25.04
N GLY A 259 -8.88 -14.98 24.57
CA GLY A 259 -8.20 -13.78 25.08
C GLY A 259 -6.95 -13.43 24.27
N TYR A 260 -6.20 -12.41 24.71
CA TYR A 260 -4.97 -11.97 24.06
C TYR A 260 -4.07 -11.18 25.00
N ARG A 261 -2.79 -11.09 24.65
CA ARG A 261 -1.84 -10.18 25.30
C ARG A 261 -1.14 -9.34 24.25
N LEU A 262 -1.05 -8.04 24.49
CA LEU A 262 -0.40 -7.10 23.61
C LEU A 262 0.47 -6.13 24.42
N HIS A 263 1.73 -6.50 24.66
CA HIS A 263 2.64 -5.74 25.52
C HIS A 263 3.43 -4.70 24.72
N GLU A 264 3.22 -3.40 24.98
CA GLU A 264 3.89 -2.32 24.24
C GLU A 264 5.43 -2.36 24.30
N ASN A 265 5.99 -2.91 25.38
CA ASN A 265 7.43 -3.08 25.57
C ASN A 265 7.99 -4.39 24.97
N SER A 266 7.16 -5.23 24.34
CA SER A 266 7.61 -6.44 23.65
C SER A 266 8.36 -6.09 22.37
N ALA A 267 9.51 -6.72 22.14
CA ALA A 267 10.21 -6.63 20.86
C ALA A 267 9.35 -7.13 19.68
N GLY A 268 8.36 -8.02 19.95
CA GLY A 268 7.40 -8.52 18.97
C GLY A 268 6.11 -7.69 18.83
N TYR A 269 5.91 -6.62 19.60
CA TYR A 269 4.63 -5.91 19.74
C TYR A 269 3.92 -5.59 18.41
N ARG A 270 4.67 -5.19 17.38
CA ARG A 270 4.12 -4.81 16.07
C ARG A 270 3.62 -6.03 15.29
N ASP A 271 4.36 -7.14 15.34
CA ASP A 271 3.96 -8.42 14.74
C ASP A 271 2.80 -9.05 15.52
N ASP A 272 2.81 -8.97 16.85
CA ASP A 272 1.70 -9.38 17.72
C ASP A 272 0.43 -8.59 17.34
N ALA A 273 0.52 -7.26 17.18
CA ALA A 273 -0.60 -6.41 16.79
C ALA A 273 -1.13 -6.74 15.38
N LEU A 274 -0.23 -7.01 14.42
CA LEU A 274 -0.58 -7.35 13.05
C LEU A 274 -1.24 -8.73 12.94
N THR A 275 -0.67 -9.75 13.58
CA THR A 275 -1.19 -11.12 13.58
C THR A 275 -2.52 -11.22 14.30
N LEU A 276 -2.66 -10.56 15.45
CA LEU A 276 -3.90 -10.48 16.20
C LEU A 276 -5.00 -9.76 15.41
N GLY A 277 -4.67 -8.64 14.76
CA GLY A 277 -5.60 -7.90 13.90
C GLY A 277 -6.09 -8.69 12.70
N ARG A 278 -5.22 -9.49 12.06
CA ARG A 278 -5.60 -10.42 10.97
C ARG A 278 -6.48 -11.57 11.45
N THR A 279 -6.17 -12.14 12.62
CA THR A 279 -6.99 -13.19 13.25
C THR A 279 -8.39 -12.66 13.58
N ALA A 280 -8.46 -11.51 14.24
CA ALA A 280 -9.72 -10.85 14.58
C ALA A 280 -10.54 -10.48 13.33
N GLU A 281 -9.91 -9.93 12.28
CA GLU A 281 -10.58 -9.67 11.00
C GLU A 281 -11.13 -10.96 10.37
N SER A 282 -10.34 -12.03 10.35
CA SER A 282 -10.74 -13.30 9.73
C SER A 282 -11.94 -13.90 10.45
N ASN A 283 -11.90 -13.98 11.78
CA ASN A 283 -13.00 -14.50 12.60
C ASN A 283 -14.27 -13.64 12.48
N MET A 284 -14.12 -12.31 12.49
CA MET A 284 -15.22 -11.36 12.27
C MET A 284 -15.86 -11.53 10.89
N ILE A 285 -15.05 -11.66 9.83
CA ILE A 285 -15.55 -11.87 8.46
C ILE A 285 -16.25 -13.22 8.33
N LEU A 286 -15.73 -14.29 8.95
CA LEU A 286 -16.40 -15.60 8.99
C LEU A 286 -17.77 -15.52 9.70
N PHE A 287 -17.86 -14.82 10.83
CA PHE A 287 -19.13 -14.57 11.53
C PHE A 287 -20.13 -13.80 10.65
N LEU A 288 -19.68 -12.73 9.98
CA LEU A 288 -20.53 -11.97 9.04
C LEU A 288 -21.02 -12.84 7.87
N GLN A 289 -20.15 -13.69 7.31
CA GLN A 289 -20.53 -14.65 6.26
C GLN A 289 -21.58 -15.66 6.75
N GLY A 290 -21.46 -16.16 7.98
CA GLY A 290 -22.48 -16.99 8.65
C GLY A 290 -23.83 -16.29 8.87
N LYS A 291 -23.88 -14.96 8.77
CA LYS A 291 -25.10 -14.14 8.76
C LYS A 291 -25.52 -13.68 7.34
N GLY A 292 -24.91 -14.23 6.29
CA GLY A 292 -25.18 -13.89 4.89
C GLY A 292 -24.55 -12.56 4.41
N ILE A 293 -23.73 -11.91 5.25
CA ILE A 293 -23.16 -10.59 5.00
C ILE A 293 -21.79 -10.76 4.33
N ARG A 294 -21.63 -10.17 3.13
CA ARG A 294 -20.40 -10.24 2.32
C ARG A 294 -19.51 -9.00 2.44
N ALA A 295 -19.58 -8.29 3.56
CA ALA A 295 -18.75 -7.13 3.84
C ALA A 295 -17.28 -7.53 4.11
N LYS A 296 -16.35 -6.67 3.66
CA LYS A 296 -14.89 -6.80 3.88
C LYS A 296 -14.25 -5.45 4.23
N ALA A 297 -14.69 -4.40 3.54
CA ALA A 297 -14.36 -3.01 3.84
C ALA A 297 -14.67 -2.64 5.31
N GLY A 298 -13.73 -2.04 6.03
CA GLY A 298 -13.91 -1.78 7.47
C GLY A 298 -15.14 -0.93 7.81
N GLY A 299 -15.44 0.11 7.01
CA GLY A 299 -16.67 0.89 7.18
C GLY A 299 -17.97 0.12 6.87
N ALA A 300 -17.93 -0.87 5.97
CA ALA A 300 -19.08 -1.73 5.69
C ALA A 300 -19.29 -2.79 6.77
N CYS A 301 -18.19 -3.37 7.28
CA CYS A 301 -18.22 -4.27 8.44
C CYS A 301 -18.78 -3.53 9.66
N LEU A 302 -18.29 -2.30 9.95
CA LEU A 302 -18.76 -1.48 11.06
C LEU A 302 -20.27 -1.18 10.99
N LYS A 303 -20.82 -0.90 9.80
CA LYS A 303 -22.27 -0.70 9.61
C LYS A 303 -23.05 -1.93 10.06
N HIS A 304 -22.69 -3.11 9.54
CA HIS A 304 -23.40 -4.35 9.85
C HIS A 304 -23.18 -4.82 11.29
N LEU A 305 -22.02 -4.56 11.88
CA LEU A 305 -21.76 -4.85 13.29
C LEU A 305 -22.65 -4.02 14.22
N ARG A 306 -22.91 -2.74 13.88
CA ARG A 306 -23.91 -1.92 14.60
C ARG A 306 -25.31 -2.53 14.50
N GLU A 307 -25.75 -2.91 13.30
CA GLU A 307 -27.05 -3.54 13.07
C GLU A 307 -27.20 -4.85 13.88
N LEU A 308 -26.18 -5.71 13.85
CA LEU A 308 -26.13 -6.96 14.61
C LEU A 308 -26.02 -6.76 16.13
N HIS A 309 -25.35 -5.69 16.57
CA HIS A 309 -25.29 -5.31 18.00
C HIS A 309 -26.66 -4.91 18.51
N SER A 310 -27.36 -4.00 17.81
CA SER A 310 -28.72 -3.58 18.17
C SER A 310 -29.76 -4.70 18.11
N ALA A 311 -29.48 -5.77 17.36
CA ALA A 311 -30.32 -6.97 17.28
C ALA A 311 -29.93 -8.07 18.29
N GLY A 312 -29.06 -7.77 19.28
CA GLY A 312 -28.59 -8.73 20.29
C GLY A 312 -27.71 -9.87 19.77
N ALA A 313 -27.42 -9.91 18.46
CA ALA A 313 -26.71 -11.03 17.81
C ALA A 313 -25.23 -11.14 18.21
N LEU A 314 -24.67 -10.12 18.88
CA LEU A 314 -23.32 -10.12 19.43
C LEU A 314 -23.27 -10.47 20.94
N ASN A 315 -24.41 -10.60 21.63
CA ASN A 315 -24.48 -10.78 23.09
C ASN A 315 -23.63 -11.94 23.63
N ALA A 316 -23.56 -13.05 22.90
CA ALA A 316 -22.74 -14.21 23.29
C ALA A 316 -21.24 -13.86 23.29
N HIS A 317 -20.77 -13.19 22.25
CA HIS A 317 -19.37 -12.74 22.13
C HIS A 317 -19.05 -11.65 23.16
N ILE A 318 -19.99 -10.73 23.42
CA ILE A 318 -19.86 -9.71 24.48
C ILE A 318 -19.67 -10.40 25.83
N LYS A 319 -20.57 -11.33 26.22
CA LYS A 319 -20.46 -12.10 27.47
C LYS A 319 -19.13 -12.88 27.56
N GLN A 320 -18.68 -13.48 26.47
CA GLN A 320 -17.41 -14.21 26.42
C GLN A 320 -16.20 -13.28 26.62
N PHE A 321 -16.15 -12.14 25.93
CA PHE A 321 -15.13 -11.12 26.12
C PHE A 321 -15.10 -10.62 27.57
N ASP A 322 -16.27 -10.34 28.13
CA ASP A 322 -16.48 -9.91 29.52
C ASP A 322 -15.96 -10.94 30.55
N LEU A 323 -16.10 -12.24 30.27
CA LEU A 323 -15.55 -13.32 31.10
C LEU A 323 -14.03 -13.39 31.01
N LEU A 324 -13.48 -13.33 29.78
CA LEU A 324 -12.03 -13.32 29.53
C LEU A 324 -11.34 -12.10 30.18
N PHE A 325 -11.99 -10.94 30.13
CA PHE A 325 -11.52 -9.70 30.76
C PHE A 325 -11.50 -9.84 32.29
N ARG A 326 -12.58 -10.34 32.92
CA ARG A 326 -12.62 -10.61 34.37
C ARG A 326 -11.59 -11.66 34.81
N ALA A 327 -11.34 -12.67 33.97
CA ALA A 327 -10.34 -13.71 34.21
C ALA A 327 -8.89 -13.25 34.01
N ARG A 328 -8.64 -11.97 33.64
CA ARG A 328 -7.31 -11.42 33.31
C ARG A 328 -6.60 -12.19 32.17
N LEU A 329 -7.37 -12.70 31.23
CA LEU A 329 -6.88 -13.32 29.98
C LEU A 329 -6.77 -12.31 28.84
N ILE A 330 -6.99 -11.02 29.12
CA ILE A 330 -6.88 -9.91 28.18
C ILE A 330 -5.92 -8.87 28.76
N GLU A 331 -4.83 -8.62 28.04
CA GLU A 331 -3.86 -7.58 28.35
C GLU A 331 -3.74 -6.66 27.13
N ASP A 332 -4.28 -5.44 27.25
CA ASP A 332 -4.43 -4.46 26.18
C ASP A 332 -3.75 -3.14 26.60
N PRO A 333 -2.93 -2.51 25.75
CA PRO A 333 -2.19 -1.29 26.09
C PRO A 333 -3.06 -0.02 26.00
N SER A 334 -4.25 -0.10 25.40
CA SER A 334 -5.16 1.05 25.34
C SER A 334 -5.86 1.24 26.70
N PRO A 335 -5.97 2.49 27.22
CA PRO A 335 -6.56 2.72 28.54
C PRO A 335 -7.98 2.16 28.64
N SER A 336 -8.39 1.68 29.82
CA SER A 336 -9.72 1.06 30.02
C SER A 336 -10.91 1.99 29.71
N SER A 337 -10.71 3.31 29.71
CA SER A 337 -11.68 4.32 29.25
C SER A 337 -11.88 4.35 27.72
N THR A 338 -10.96 3.74 26.98
CA THR A 338 -10.92 3.70 25.51
C THR A 338 -11.42 2.37 24.94
N ILE A 339 -11.74 1.39 25.79
CA ILE A 339 -12.48 0.19 25.42
C ILE A 339 -13.96 0.51 25.63
N ASN A 340 -14.79 0.47 24.58
CA ASN A 340 -16.23 0.68 24.76
C ASN A 340 -16.85 -0.54 25.47
N LYS A 341 -17.54 -0.30 26.59
CA LYS A 341 -18.40 -1.30 27.24
C LYS A 341 -19.65 -1.52 26.40
N LEU A 342 -19.54 -2.38 25.39
CA LEU A 342 -20.66 -2.80 24.53
C LEU A 342 -21.75 -3.43 25.41
N GLN A 343 -22.93 -2.81 25.43
CA GLN A 343 -24.06 -3.29 26.23
C GLN A 343 -24.67 -4.55 25.62
N LEU A 344 -25.33 -5.36 26.46
CA LEU A 344 -26.21 -6.44 26.00
C LEU A 344 -27.55 -5.84 25.58
N TYR A 345 -28.16 -6.40 24.53
CA TYR A 345 -29.47 -5.99 23.99
C TYR A 345 -30.49 -7.14 24.02
#